data_AF-A0A3A4JU14-F1
#
_entry.id   AF-A0A3A4JU14-F1
#
_cell.length_a   1.000
_cell.length_b   1.000
_cell.length_c   1.000
_cell.angle_alpha   90.00
_cell.angle_beta   90.00
_cell.angle_gamma   90.00
#
_symmetry.space_group_name_H-M   'P 1'
#
loop_
_entity.id
_entity.type
_entity.pdbx_description
1 polymer ?
#
loop_
_entity_poly.entity_id
_entity_poly.type
_entity_poly.pdbx_seq_one_letter_code
_entity_poly.pdbx_strand_id
1 'polypeptide(L)'
;MTTSTSTSEKASALVKQNAGRCALRSISARPKKAGVPRTDDSKPRRRGLASRHGLLYSLPRWSCKAHATNSCIFGIVKLVKVITGKRGSGKTTCLLAYAARAVQKGRSVGGVATPAVFENGLRIGYDFIDLRQGTRQPLARIVDSPDETPTIGPYRFVEAAVIAGNRAIIAGVRGGLDIVTIDEVGPLEFRGGGWAPAFQVALAEMRQPKELVIVVRPALVAELSKLLNRTLKPPFELIEIPDADTSASALGSGVDS
;
A
#
# COMPACT_ATOMS: atom_id res chain seq x y z
N MET A 1 35.18 5.89 -14.40
CA MET A 1 34.14 4.84 -14.39
C MET A 1 33.99 4.33 -12.97
N THR A 2 33.12 4.94 -12.16
CA THR A 2 32.82 4.47 -10.80
C THR A 2 31.51 5.14 -10.38
N THR A 3 30.43 4.36 -10.25
CA THR A 3 29.29 4.54 -9.31
C THR A 3 28.04 3.80 -9.83
N SER A 4 27.98 2.49 -9.65
CA SER A 4 26.71 1.74 -9.71
C SER A 4 26.52 0.77 -8.53
N THR A 5 27.54 0.59 -7.69
CA THR A 5 27.55 -0.34 -6.56
C THR A 5 26.91 0.21 -5.28
N SER A 6 26.87 1.53 -5.06
CA SER A 6 26.47 2.09 -3.75
C SER A 6 24.96 2.03 -3.44
N THR A 7 24.09 1.92 -4.45
CA THR A 7 22.64 2.02 -4.26
C THR A 7 22.01 0.66 -3.90
N SER A 8 22.51 -0.44 -4.48
CA SER A 8 21.99 -1.78 -4.19
C SER A 8 22.39 -2.27 -2.79
N GLU A 9 23.59 -1.89 -2.32
CA GLU A 9 24.07 -2.22 -0.98
C GLU A 9 23.27 -1.52 0.12
N LYS A 10 22.89 -0.25 -0.07
CA LYS A 10 22.07 0.51 0.89
C LYS A 10 20.65 -0.04 1.00
N ALA A 11 20.02 -0.39 -0.13
CA ALA A 11 18.71 -1.05 -0.14
C ALA A 11 18.79 -2.47 0.49
N SER A 12 19.87 -3.21 0.23
CA SER A 12 20.10 -4.54 0.80
C SER A 12 20.31 -4.49 2.33
N ALA A 13 21.01 -3.47 2.84
CA ALA A 13 21.28 -3.30 4.28
C ALA A 13 20.01 -2.99 5.10
N LEU A 14 19.15 -2.07 4.62
CA LEU A 14 17.89 -1.71 5.30
C LEU A 14 16.91 -2.88 5.40
N VAL A 15 16.94 -3.78 4.42
CA VAL A 15 16.00 -4.89 4.36
C VAL A 15 16.50 -6.12 5.14
N LYS A 16 17.82 -6.33 5.21
CA LYS A 16 18.42 -7.42 6.02
C LYS A 16 18.11 -7.28 7.52
N GLN A 17 17.98 -6.06 8.05
CA GLN A 17 17.63 -5.84 9.47
C GLN A 17 16.22 -6.31 9.86
N ASN A 18 15.30 -6.48 8.91
CA ASN A 18 13.88 -6.78 9.18
C ASN A 18 13.41 -8.16 8.69
N ALA A 19 14.32 -9.01 8.20
CA ALA A 19 14.00 -10.31 7.62
C ALA A 19 13.85 -11.41 8.70
N GLY A 20 12.84 -11.30 9.57
CA GLY A 20 12.45 -12.33 10.53
C GLY A 20 11.05 -12.86 10.26
N ARG A 21 10.96 -14.14 9.84
CA ARG A 21 9.74 -14.97 9.66
C ARG A 21 8.61 -14.38 8.80
N CYS A 22 8.60 -14.72 7.52
CA CYS A 22 7.37 -14.71 6.73
C CYS A 22 7.28 -15.99 5.90
N ALA A 23 6.40 -16.91 6.31
CA ALA A 23 6.00 -18.07 5.52
C ALA A 23 4.84 -17.64 4.61
N LEU A 24 5.08 -17.58 3.31
CA LEU A 24 4.07 -17.18 2.33
C LEU A 24 3.12 -18.36 2.06
N ARG A 25 1.81 -18.17 2.24
CA ARG A 25 0.78 -19.03 1.66
C ARG A 25 0.11 -18.24 0.53
N SER A 26 0.33 -18.64 -0.72
CA SER A 26 -0.36 -18.06 -1.87
C SER A 26 -1.71 -18.74 -2.04
N ILE A 27 -2.81 -17.97 -2.07
CA ILE A 27 -4.14 -18.49 -2.41
C ILE A 27 -4.63 -17.75 -3.66
N SER A 28 -4.84 -18.50 -4.74
CA SER A 28 -5.51 -17.98 -5.95
C SER A 28 -7.01 -17.82 -5.66
N ALA A 29 -7.46 -16.60 -5.35
CA ALA A 29 -8.88 -16.33 -5.15
C ALA A 29 -9.64 -16.23 -6.50
N ARG A 30 -10.59 -17.16 -6.74
CA ARG A 30 -11.67 -16.98 -7.75
C ARG A 30 -12.95 -16.57 -7.01
N PRO A 31 -13.64 -15.48 -7.39
CA PRO A 31 -14.90 -15.12 -6.75
C PRO A 31 -16.03 -16.11 -7.16
N LYS A 32 -16.73 -16.65 -6.17
CA LYS A 32 -18.00 -17.38 -6.38
C LYS A 32 -19.08 -16.37 -6.82
N LYS A 33 -19.84 -16.70 -7.86
CA LYS A 33 -21.01 -15.90 -8.30
C LYS A 33 -22.09 -15.95 -7.21
N ALA A 34 -22.39 -14.83 -6.58
CA ALA A 34 -23.59 -14.67 -5.75
C ALA A 34 -24.69 -14.00 -6.57
N GLY A 35 -25.88 -14.60 -6.56
CA GLY A 35 -27.09 -14.13 -7.25
C GLY A 35 -27.58 -12.78 -6.71
N VAL A 36 -28.18 -12.00 -7.59
CA VAL A 36 -28.72 -10.66 -7.33
C VAL A 36 -30.15 -10.78 -6.79
N PRO A 37 -30.46 -10.21 -5.60
CA PRO A 37 -31.82 -9.87 -5.25
C PRO A 37 -32.12 -8.41 -5.65
N ARG A 38 -33.30 -8.20 -6.23
CA ARG A 38 -33.89 -6.87 -6.50
C ARG A 38 -34.49 -6.30 -5.21
N THR A 39 -34.25 -5.02 -4.94
CA THR A 39 -35.00 -4.14 -4.02
C THR A 39 -34.79 -2.72 -4.54
N ASP A 40 -35.78 -2.12 -5.20
CA ASP A 40 -36.89 -1.30 -4.68
C ASP A 40 -36.46 0.03 -4.05
N ASP A 41 -36.93 1.10 -4.70
CA ASP A 41 -36.50 2.49 -4.64
C ASP A 41 -37.51 3.26 -3.78
N SER A 42 -37.13 3.70 -2.58
CA SER A 42 -37.88 4.75 -1.87
C SER A 42 -36.97 5.58 -0.97
N LYS A 43 -36.69 6.81 -1.43
CA LYS A 43 -36.04 7.88 -0.66
C LYS A 43 -37.07 8.58 0.24
N PRO A 44 -36.59 9.22 1.32
CA PRO A 44 -36.99 10.61 1.55
C PRO A 44 -35.80 11.56 1.79
N ARG A 45 -35.97 12.78 1.28
CA ARG A 45 -35.04 13.93 1.40
C ARG A 45 -35.09 14.51 2.82
N ARG A 46 -33.94 14.89 3.39
CA ARG A 46 -33.87 15.92 4.44
C ARG A 46 -32.77 16.94 4.15
N ARG A 47 -33.13 18.21 4.37
CA ARG A 47 -32.32 19.42 4.18
C ARG A 47 -31.26 19.51 5.29
N GLY A 48 -30.04 19.88 4.92
CA GLY A 48 -28.93 20.12 5.84
C GLY A 48 -28.32 21.49 5.56
N LEU A 49 -28.26 22.29 6.62
CA LEU A 49 -27.83 23.68 6.71
C LEU A 49 -26.33 23.83 6.41
N ALA A 50 -25.96 24.88 5.69
CA ALA A 50 -24.57 25.19 5.35
C ALA A 50 -23.80 25.75 6.56
N SER A 51 -22.60 25.23 6.80
CA SER A 51 -21.56 25.95 7.55
C SER A 51 -20.27 25.95 6.73
N ARG A 52 -19.71 27.15 6.56
CA ARG A 52 -18.64 27.51 5.62
C ARG A 52 -17.32 27.58 6.37
N HIS A 53 -16.37 26.70 6.07
CA HIS A 53 -14.90 26.85 6.14
C HIS A 53 -14.35 25.64 5.34
N GLY A 54 -13.49 25.69 4.33
CA GLY A 54 -12.63 26.70 3.74
C GLY A 54 -11.42 25.97 3.12
N LEU A 55 -11.53 25.66 1.82
CA LEU A 55 -10.48 25.31 0.83
C LEU A 55 -9.32 24.35 1.18
N LEU A 56 -9.32 23.15 0.57
CA LEU A 56 -8.44 22.73 -0.54
C LEU A 56 -8.80 21.28 -0.94
N TYR A 57 -8.54 20.89 -2.18
CA TYR A 57 -8.99 19.65 -2.86
C TYR A 57 -10.40 19.69 -3.48
N SER A 58 -10.62 20.58 -4.45
CA SER A 58 -11.65 20.34 -5.46
C SER A 58 -11.18 19.23 -6.42
N LEU A 59 -11.68 18.01 -6.20
CA LEU A 59 -11.45 16.86 -7.09
C LEU A 59 -12.39 16.91 -8.30
N PRO A 60 -11.95 16.53 -9.50
CA PRO A 60 -12.87 16.07 -10.53
C PRO A 60 -13.43 14.69 -10.14
N ARG A 61 -14.75 14.60 -10.15
CA ARG A 61 -15.53 13.36 -10.10
C ARG A 61 -15.00 12.43 -11.21
N TRP A 62 -14.73 11.16 -10.87
CA TRP A 62 -14.28 10.12 -11.80
C TRP A 62 -15.13 10.14 -13.10
N SER A 63 -14.57 10.68 -14.18
CA SER A 63 -15.10 10.48 -15.53
C SER A 63 -14.00 9.86 -16.38
N CYS A 64 -14.11 8.55 -16.60
CA CYS A 64 -13.24 7.83 -17.51
C CYS A 64 -13.66 8.17 -18.95
N LYS A 65 -12.90 9.01 -19.65
CA LYS A 65 -12.88 9.02 -21.13
C LYS A 65 -11.67 8.21 -21.58
N ALA A 66 -11.85 6.89 -21.64
CA ALA A 66 -10.88 6.01 -22.27
C ALA A 66 -10.89 6.30 -23.79
N HIS A 67 -9.82 6.86 -24.32
CA HIS A 67 -9.56 6.81 -25.76
C HIS A 67 -9.03 5.41 -26.06
N ALA A 68 -9.89 4.56 -26.62
CA ALA A 68 -9.51 3.26 -27.13
C ALA A 68 -8.79 3.48 -28.47
N THR A 69 -7.46 3.36 -28.47
CA THR A 69 -6.73 3.08 -29.71
C THR A 69 -6.52 1.58 -29.80
N ASN A 70 -7.09 1.00 -30.85
CA ASN A 70 -7.04 -0.42 -31.17
C ASN A 70 -5.61 -0.86 -31.46
N SER A 71 -5.07 -1.74 -30.62
CA SER A 71 -4.12 -2.77 -31.05
C SER A 71 -4.20 -3.94 -30.08
N CYS A 72 -4.95 -4.96 -30.47
CA CYS A 72 -4.89 -6.29 -29.88
C CYS A 72 -3.76 -7.05 -30.58
N ILE A 73 -2.73 -7.50 -29.85
CA ILE A 73 -1.92 -8.70 -30.14
C ILE A 73 -1.23 -9.09 -28.81
N PHE A 74 -1.50 -10.31 -28.33
CA PHE A 74 -1.06 -10.96 -27.08
C PHE A 74 -1.37 -10.22 -25.76
N GLY A 75 -2.28 -10.80 -24.96
CA GLY A 75 -2.74 -10.27 -23.67
C GLY A 75 -1.65 -10.29 -22.60
N ILE A 76 -0.79 -9.28 -22.65
CA ILE A 76 0.25 -9.00 -21.66
C ILE A 76 -0.44 -8.55 -20.37
N VAL A 77 -0.46 -9.42 -19.36
CA VAL A 77 -1.16 -9.14 -18.12
C VAL A 77 -0.23 -8.54 -17.08
N LYS A 78 -0.60 -7.39 -16.50
CA LYS A 78 0.13 -6.79 -15.37
C LYS A 78 0.06 -7.74 -14.16
N LEU A 79 1.21 -8.13 -13.62
CA LEU A 79 1.25 -8.88 -12.37
C LEU A 79 1.07 -7.92 -11.19
N VAL A 80 -0.05 -8.04 -10.48
CA VAL A 80 -0.29 -7.32 -9.23
C VAL A 80 -0.27 -8.32 -8.09
N LYS A 81 0.53 -8.06 -7.05
CA LYS A 81 0.51 -8.80 -5.80
C LYS A 81 -0.10 -7.94 -4.71
N VAL A 82 -1.06 -8.49 -3.99
CA VAL A 82 -1.78 -7.79 -2.94
C VAL A 82 -1.48 -8.48 -1.63
N ILE A 83 -0.81 -7.79 -0.72
CA ILE A 83 -0.50 -8.25 0.64
C ILE A 83 -1.60 -7.72 1.57
N THR A 84 -2.27 -8.61 2.29
CA THR A 84 -3.34 -8.26 3.25
C THR A 84 -3.15 -8.99 4.58
N GLY A 85 -3.83 -8.54 5.63
CA GLY A 85 -3.69 -9.04 7.00
C GLY A 85 -4.04 -7.99 8.05
N LYS A 86 -4.27 -8.40 9.30
CA LYS A 86 -4.69 -7.49 10.37
C LYS A 86 -3.67 -6.38 10.64
N ARG A 87 -4.10 -5.33 11.34
CA ARG A 87 -3.18 -4.27 11.79
C ARG A 87 -2.12 -4.91 12.70
N GLY A 88 -0.85 -4.61 12.45
CA GLY A 88 0.25 -5.20 13.23
C GLY A 88 0.67 -6.61 12.82
N SER A 89 0.04 -7.24 11.82
CA SER A 89 0.39 -8.61 11.39
C SER A 89 1.74 -8.74 10.65
N GLY A 90 2.52 -7.66 10.51
CA GLY A 90 3.81 -7.71 9.81
C GLY A 90 3.74 -7.55 8.29
N LYS A 91 2.66 -6.99 7.72
CA LYS A 91 2.53 -6.73 6.26
C LYS A 91 3.71 -5.93 5.68
N THR A 92 4.07 -4.81 6.30
CA THR A 92 5.23 -4.00 5.88
C THR A 92 6.52 -4.78 5.98
N THR A 93 6.70 -5.61 7.02
CA THR A 93 7.85 -6.51 7.17
C THR A 93 7.90 -7.54 6.04
N CYS A 94 6.77 -8.14 5.68
CA CYS A 94 6.68 -9.05 4.54
C CYS A 94 7.03 -8.34 3.23
N LEU A 95 6.50 -7.13 3.00
CA LEU A 95 6.78 -6.34 1.80
C LEU A 95 8.28 -6.00 1.70
N LEU A 96 8.90 -5.58 2.80
CA LEU A 96 10.33 -5.34 2.86
C LEU A 96 11.11 -6.63 2.54
N ALA A 97 10.83 -7.74 3.21
CA ALA A 97 11.50 -9.02 2.95
C ALA A 97 11.35 -9.48 1.49
N TYR A 98 10.17 -9.23 0.88
CA TYR A 98 9.93 -9.48 -0.53
C TYR A 98 10.86 -8.62 -1.42
N ALA A 99 10.92 -7.32 -1.14
CA ALA A 99 11.79 -6.38 -1.84
C ALA A 99 13.28 -6.77 -1.75
N ALA A 100 13.80 -7.18 -0.58
CA ALA A 100 15.19 -7.67 -0.47
C ALA A 100 15.44 -8.84 -1.39
N ARG A 101 14.58 -9.86 -1.33
CA ARG A 101 14.76 -11.09 -2.09
C ARG A 101 14.73 -10.80 -3.59
N ALA A 102 13.92 -9.84 -4.03
CA ALA A 102 13.91 -9.38 -5.41
C ALA A 102 15.24 -8.71 -5.79
N VAL A 103 15.75 -7.78 -4.97
CA VAL A 103 17.05 -7.13 -5.18
C VAL A 103 18.19 -8.16 -5.22
N GLN A 104 18.21 -9.12 -4.31
CA GLN A 104 19.20 -10.21 -4.29
C GLN A 104 19.17 -11.07 -5.56
N LYS A 105 18.02 -11.16 -6.22
CA LYS A 105 17.84 -11.84 -7.50
C LYS A 105 18.13 -10.93 -8.71
N GLY A 106 18.71 -9.75 -8.49
CA GLY A 106 19.05 -8.79 -9.54
C GLY A 106 17.87 -7.99 -10.09
N ARG A 107 16.68 -8.03 -9.46
CA ARG A 107 15.53 -7.22 -9.89
C ARG A 107 15.63 -5.81 -9.32
N SER A 108 15.29 -4.83 -10.15
CA SER A 108 15.17 -3.43 -9.75
C SER A 108 13.87 -3.19 -8.97
N VAL A 109 13.97 -2.57 -7.79
CA VAL A 109 12.84 -2.33 -6.88
C VAL A 109 12.76 -0.84 -6.55
N GLY A 110 11.54 -0.31 -6.51
CA GLY A 110 11.28 1.05 -6.03
C GLY A 110 9.85 1.20 -5.51
N GLY A 111 9.41 2.44 -5.36
CA GLY A 111 8.17 2.75 -4.63
C GLY A 111 8.44 2.91 -3.14
N VAL A 112 7.40 2.73 -2.33
CA VAL A 112 7.45 3.03 -0.90
C VAL A 112 7.12 1.82 -0.02
N ALA A 113 7.77 1.77 1.14
CA ALA A 113 7.36 0.97 2.30
C ALA A 113 7.10 1.92 3.49
N THR A 114 6.14 1.62 4.36
CA THR A 114 5.76 2.53 5.47
C THR A 114 5.92 1.90 6.85
N PRO A 115 7.16 1.67 7.32
CA PRO A 115 7.38 1.01 8.60
C PRO A 115 6.83 1.85 9.76
N ALA A 116 6.25 1.15 10.73
CA ALA A 116 5.86 1.76 12.00
C ALA A 116 7.11 2.19 12.79
N VAL A 117 7.02 3.35 13.42
CA VAL A 117 8.05 3.90 14.31
C VAL A 117 7.57 3.72 15.74
N PHE A 118 8.46 3.20 16.59
CA PHE A 118 8.20 2.95 17.99
C PHE A 118 9.21 3.70 18.86
N GLU A 119 8.74 4.19 19.99
CA GLU A 119 9.55 4.78 21.05
C GLU A 119 9.02 4.24 22.38
N ASN A 120 9.91 3.73 23.23
CA ASN A 120 9.55 3.11 24.51
C ASN A 120 8.45 2.03 24.39
N GLY A 121 8.48 1.23 23.31
CA GLY A 121 7.48 0.19 23.04
C GLY A 121 6.13 0.69 22.51
N LEU A 122 5.91 2.00 22.46
CA LEU A 122 4.70 2.63 21.94
C LEU A 122 4.91 3.06 20.49
N ARG A 123 3.93 2.79 19.63
CA ARG A 123 4.01 3.25 18.24
C ARG A 123 3.74 4.75 18.18
N ILE A 124 4.75 5.53 17.83
CA ILE A 124 4.65 7.00 17.69
C ILE A 124 4.30 7.46 16.27
N GLY A 125 4.29 6.57 15.28
CA GLY A 125 3.98 6.97 13.91
C GLY A 125 4.39 5.97 12.85
N TYR A 126 4.59 6.50 11.65
CA TYR A 126 5.12 5.79 10.49
C TYR A 126 6.11 6.67 9.75
N ASP A 127 7.16 6.04 9.26
CA ASP A 127 8.02 6.64 8.23
C ASP A 127 7.57 6.13 6.86
N PHE A 128 8.04 6.77 5.80
CA PHE A 128 8.15 6.09 4.52
C PHE A 128 9.62 5.90 4.17
N ILE A 129 9.89 4.84 3.41
CA ILE A 129 11.19 4.55 2.81
C ILE A 129 11.01 4.53 1.30
N ASP A 130 11.78 5.33 0.56
CA ASP A 130 11.95 5.14 -0.89
C ASP A 130 12.84 3.91 -1.11
N LEU A 131 12.27 2.83 -1.63
CA LEU A 131 13.00 1.56 -1.79
C LEU A 131 14.07 1.60 -2.87
N ARG A 132 14.04 2.59 -3.76
CA ARG A 132 15.06 2.78 -4.79
C ARG A 132 16.26 3.57 -4.24
N GLN A 133 16.00 4.63 -3.48
CA GLN A 133 17.05 5.53 -2.97
C GLN A 133 17.55 5.13 -1.57
N GLY A 134 16.76 4.37 -0.82
CA GLY A 134 17.01 4.05 0.60
C GLY A 134 16.75 5.23 1.53
N THR A 135 16.20 6.34 1.05
CA THR A 135 15.89 7.52 1.87
C THR A 135 14.69 7.23 2.76
N ARG A 136 14.76 7.67 4.02
CA ARG A 136 13.73 7.46 5.04
C ARG A 136 13.30 8.81 5.62
N GLN A 137 12.00 9.05 5.71
CA GLN A 137 11.46 10.32 6.22
C GLN A 137 10.19 10.09 7.07
N PRO A 138 9.92 10.95 8.06
CA PRO A 138 8.65 10.97 8.77
C PRO A 138 7.47 11.13 7.80
N LEU A 139 6.57 10.13 7.76
CA LEU A 139 5.34 10.22 6.99
C LEU A 139 4.20 10.74 7.86
N ALA A 140 4.06 10.15 9.04
CA ALA A 140 3.02 10.51 9.98
C ALA A 140 3.48 10.28 11.42
N ARG A 141 3.04 11.14 12.33
CA ARG A 141 3.27 11.02 13.78
C ARG A 141 1.96 11.12 14.52
N ILE A 142 1.87 10.44 15.65
CA ILE A 142 0.77 10.63 16.59
C ILE A 142 0.90 12.04 17.14
N VAL A 143 -0.23 12.72 17.20
CA VAL A 143 -0.33 14.00 17.87
C VAL A 143 -0.80 13.77 19.29
N ASP A 144 -0.04 14.29 20.25
CA ASP A 144 -0.32 14.24 21.69
C ASP A 144 -0.48 15.64 22.32
N SER A 145 -0.12 16.70 21.59
CA SER A 145 -0.30 18.10 22.01
C SER A 145 -1.73 18.61 21.72
N PRO A 146 -2.36 19.36 22.65
CA PRO A 146 -3.64 20.04 22.44
C PRO A 146 -3.62 21.06 21.30
N ASP A 147 -2.46 21.66 21.02
CA ASP A 147 -2.28 22.71 20.01
C ASP A 147 -2.14 22.16 18.58
N GLU A 148 -2.11 20.83 18.45
CA GLU A 148 -1.93 20.16 17.19
C GLU A 148 -3.19 19.43 16.72
N THR A 149 -3.67 19.77 15.53
CA THR A 149 -4.75 19.02 14.88
C THR A 149 -4.19 17.81 14.12
N PRO A 150 -4.70 16.59 14.35
CA PRO A 150 -4.38 15.43 13.53
C PRO A 150 -5.06 15.52 12.15
N THR A 151 -4.41 14.95 11.14
CA THR A 151 -4.95 14.90 9.77
C THR A 151 -5.91 13.72 9.60
N ILE A 152 -5.55 12.55 10.13
CA ILE A 152 -6.31 11.29 9.97
C ILE A 152 -6.21 10.46 11.25
N GLY A 153 -7.34 10.24 11.91
CA GLY A 153 -7.35 9.54 13.20
C GLY A 153 -6.44 10.27 14.20
N PRO A 154 -5.53 9.58 14.91
CA PRO A 154 -4.60 10.23 15.82
C PRO A 154 -3.35 10.80 15.11
N TYR A 155 -3.24 10.67 13.79
CA TYR A 155 -2.00 10.95 13.06
C TYR A 155 -2.04 12.30 12.34
N ARG A 156 -0.98 13.08 12.47
CA ARG A 156 -0.64 14.20 11.59
C ARG A 156 0.32 13.72 10.51
N PHE A 157 -0.07 13.95 9.25
CA PHE A 157 0.75 13.60 8.09
C PHE A 157 1.64 14.78 7.70
N VAL A 158 2.87 14.47 7.27
CA VAL A 158 3.79 15.46 6.71
C VAL A 158 3.52 15.57 5.21
N GLU A 159 2.96 16.69 4.76
CA GLU A 159 2.57 16.89 3.36
C GLU A 159 3.76 16.72 2.40
N ALA A 160 4.93 17.27 2.75
CA ALA A 160 6.15 17.10 1.96
C ALA A 160 6.55 15.62 1.80
N ALA A 161 6.32 14.78 2.81
CA ALA A 161 6.58 13.34 2.75
C ALA A 161 5.58 12.61 1.85
N VAL A 162 4.30 13.01 1.88
CA VAL A 162 3.27 12.49 0.95
C VAL A 162 3.62 12.84 -0.50
N ILE A 163 4.09 14.06 -0.76
CA ILE A 163 4.55 14.49 -2.08
C ILE A 163 5.78 13.67 -2.51
N ALA A 164 6.76 13.51 -1.62
CA ALA A 164 7.98 12.74 -1.90
C ALA A 164 7.68 11.26 -2.19
N GLY A 165 6.83 10.62 -1.40
CA GLY A 165 6.44 9.22 -1.62
C GLY A 165 5.65 9.03 -2.93
N ASN A 166 4.74 9.93 -3.28
CA ASN A 166 4.07 9.88 -4.60
C ASN A 166 5.09 10.00 -5.75
N ARG A 167 6.07 10.91 -5.63
CA ARG A 167 7.15 11.04 -6.61
C ARG A 167 7.98 9.76 -6.73
N ALA A 168 8.32 9.12 -5.61
CA ALA A 168 9.09 7.87 -5.59
C ALA A 168 8.35 6.73 -6.33
N ILE A 169 7.05 6.56 -6.06
CA ILE A 169 6.21 5.56 -6.75
C ILE A 169 6.13 5.86 -8.25
N ILE A 170 5.80 7.09 -8.64
CA ILE A 170 5.67 7.49 -10.05
C ILE A 170 7.00 7.31 -10.79
N ALA A 171 8.12 7.70 -10.16
CA ALA A 171 9.45 7.51 -10.73
C ALA A 171 9.80 6.02 -10.91
N GLY A 172 9.34 5.14 -10.01
CA GLY A 172 9.48 3.70 -10.18
C GLY A 172 8.69 3.18 -11.38
N VAL A 173 7.41 3.58 -11.51
CA VAL A 173 6.53 3.17 -12.61
C VAL A 173 7.08 3.59 -13.96
N ARG A 174 7.37 4.89 -14.11
CA ARG A 174 7.85 5.50 -15.36
C ARG A 174 9.30 5.15 -15.65
N GLY A 175 10.11 4.98 -14.62
CA GLY A 175 11.54 4.66 -14.71
C GLY A 175 11.84 3.21 -15.10
N GLY A 176 10.84 2.37 -15.33
CA GLY A 176 11.09 1.04 -15.87
C GLY A 176 11.28 -0.08 -14.86
N LEU A 177 11.12 0.16 -13.56
CA LEU A 177 11.53 -0.82 -12.53
C LEU A 177 10.74 -2.13 -12.60
N ASP A 178 11.42 -3.23 -12.31
CA ASP A 178 10.83 -4.58 -12.33
C ASP A 178 9.73 -4.73 -11.28
N ILE A 179 9.88 -4.03 -10.14
CA ILE A 179 8.93 -4.04 -9.03
C ILE A 179 8.73 -2.61 -8.51
N VAL A 180 7.46 -2.23 -8.35
CA VAL A 180 7.09 -1.01 -7.62
C VAL A 180 6.18 -1.38 -6.46
N THR A 181 6.47 -0.84 -5.27
CA THR A 181 5.70 -1.09 -4.05
C THR A 181 4.84 0.10 -3.67
N ILE A 182 3.66 -0.17 -3.10
CA ILE A 182 2.79 0.82 -2.47
C ILE A 182 2.32 0.26 -1.12
N ASP A 183 2.78 0.87 -0.03
CA ASP A 183 2.42 0.53 1.34
C ASP A 183 1.85 1.79 2.03
N GLU A 184 0.56 1.93 2.32
CA GLU A 184 -0.57 1.01 2.14
C GLU A 184 -1.63 1.70 1.26
N VAL A 185 -2.42 0.93 0.50
CA VAL A 185 -3.66 1.40 -0.13
C VAL A 185 -4.81 1.17 0.84
N GLY A 186 -5.17 2.22 1.57
CA GLY A 186 -6.19 2.22 2.60
C GLY A 186 -7.37 3.16 2.30
N PRO A 187 -8.23 3.44 3.30
CA PRO A 187 -9.37 4.34 3.12
C PRO A 187 -8.98 5.75 2.64
N LEU A 188 -7.76 6.19 2.96
CA LEU A 188 -7.24 7.48 2.52
C LEU A 188 -7.05 7.50 0.99
N GLU A 189 -6.41 6.47 0.43
CA GLU A 189 -6.12 6.35 -1.00
C GLU A 189 -7.41 6.21 -1.82
N PHE A 190 -8.40 5.47 -1.31
CA PHE A 190 -9.73 5.37 -1.94
C PHE A 190 -10.50 6.70 -1.95
N ARG A 191 -10.21 7.61 -1.02
CA ARG A 191 -10.78 8.98 -1.00
C ARG A 191 -9.95 10.00 -1.77
N GLY A 192 -8.86 9.58 -2.42
CA GLY A 192 -8.01 10.47 -3.23
C GLY A 192 -6.85 11.14 -2.48
N GLY A 193 -6.64 10.82 -1.19
CA GLY A 193 -5.49 11.31 -0.43
C GLY A 193 -4.30 10.34 -0.44
N GLY A 194 -3.25 10.67 0.32
CA GLY A 194 -2.09 9.79 0.51
C GLY A 194 -1.44 9.40 -0.82
N TRP A 195 -1.34 8.11 -1.09
CA TRP A 195 -0.73 7.59 -2.33
C TRP A 195 -1.66 7.56 -3.54
N ALA A 196 -2.90 8.06 -3.45
CA ALA A 196 -3.89 7.94 -4.52
C ALA A 196 -3.41 8.42 -5.89
N PRO A 197 -2.72 9.59 -6.03
CA PRO A 197 -2.23 10.03 -7.33
C PRO A 197 -1.26 9.03 -7.96
N ALA A 198 -0.27 8.55 -7.20
CA ALA A 198 0.69 7.58 -7.69
C ALA A 198 0.07 6.19 -7.93
N PHE A 199 -0.91 5.79 -7.12
CA PHE A 199 -1.66 4.55 -7.32
C PHE A 199 -2.43 4.58 -8.67
N GLN A 200 -3.08 5.70 -9.00
CA GLN A 200 -3.74 5.87 -10.29
C GLN A 200 -2.74 5.80 -11.45
N VAL A 201 -1.59 6.45 -11.32
CA VAL A 201 -0.51 6.37 -12.32
C VAL A 201 -0.02 4.93 -12.47
N ALA A 202 0.20 4.19 -11.38
CA ALA A 202 0.61 2.79 -11.44
C ALA A 202 -0.40 1.93 -12.21
N LEU A 203 -1.71 2.08 -11.92
CA LEU A 203 -2.75 1.34 -12.61
C LEU A 203 -2.86 1.68 -14.11
N ALA A 204 -2.66 2.94 -14.48
CA ALA A 204 -2.75 3.38 -15.87
C ALA A 204 -1.48 3.06 -16.69
N GLU A 205 -0.32 3.38 -16.14
CA GLU A 205 0.94 3.49 -16.89
C GLU A 205 1.86 2.28 -16.71
N MET A 206 1.74 1.50 -15.63
CA MET A 206 2.64 0.36 -15.46
C MET A 206 2.42 -0.66 -16.59
N ARG A 207 3.50 -1.09 -17.24
CA ARG A 207 3.51 -2.06 -18.34
C ARG A 207 4.42 -3.23 -17.99
N GLN A 208 4.14 -4.40 -18.52
CA GLN A 208 4.92 -5.63 -18.30
C GLN A 208 6.34 -5.53 -18.88
N PRO A 209 7.27 -6.39 -18.42
CA PRO A 209 7.09 -7.48 -17.43
C PRO A 209 7.09 -7.04 -15.94
N LYS A 210 6.79 -5.77 -15.65
CA LYS A 210 6.81 -5.19 -14.29
C LYS A 210 5.70 -5.69 -13.37
N GLU A 211 6.00 -5.69 -12.09
CA GLU A 211 5.15 -6.14 -10.99
C GLU A 211 4.79 -4.98 -10.05
N LEU A 212 3.52 -4.89 -9.69
CA LEU A 212 3.02 -3.96 -8.67
C LEU A 212 2.74 -4.73 -7.37
N VAL A 213 3.38 -4.35 -6.27
CA VAL A 213 3.12 -4.94 -4.95
C VAL A 213 2.40 -3.93 -4.08
N ILE A 214 1.22 -4.28 -3.62
CA ILE A 214 0.34 -3.38 -2.86
C ILE A 214 0.06 -4.00 -1.51
N VAL A 215 0.22 -3.22 -0.43
CA VAL A 215 -0.35 -3.58 0.87
C VAL A 215 -1.77 -3.00 0.94
N VAL A 216 -2.74 -3.80 1.39
CA VAL A 216 -4.13 -3.38 1.55
C VAL A 216 -4.69 -3.87 2.87
N ARG A 217 -5.66 -3.14 3.42
CA ARG A 217 -6.42 -3.59 4.59
C ARG A 217 -7.40 -4.70 4.21
N PRO A 218 -7.62 -5.71 5.07
CA PRO A 218 -8.58 -6.79 4.81
C PRO A 218 -9.97 -6.31 4.36
N ALA A 219 -10.51 -5.29 5.03
CA ALA A 219 -11.81 -4.72 4.73
C ALA A 219 -11.92 -4.10 3.31
N LEU A 220 -10.80 -3.77 2.67
CA LEU A 220 -10.74 -3.12 1.36
C LEU A 220 -10.32 -4.06 0.23
N VAL A 221 -10.00 -5.33 0.52
CA VAL A 221 -9.61 -6.31 -0.50
C VAL A 221 -10.70 -6.45 -1.56
N ALA A 222 -11.97 -6.56 -1.15
CA ALA A 222 -13.08 -6.72 -2.09
C ALA A 222 -13.27 -5.49 -3.00
N GLU A 223 -13.07 -4.29 -2.46
CA GLU A 223 -13.16 -3.05 -3.24
C GLU A 223 -11.98 -2.90 -4.21
N LEU A 224 -10.76 -3.15 -3.73
CA LEU A 224 -9.57 -3.20 -4.57
C LEU A 224 -9.72 -4.24 -5.68
N SER A 225 -10.26 -5.42 -5.38
CA SER A 225 -10.51 -6.47 -6.36
C SER A 225 -11.45 -6.01 -7.46
N LYS A 226 -12.56 -5.35 -7.10
CA LYS A 226 -13.50 -4.77 -8.08
C LYS A 226 -12.81 -3.72 -8.95
N LEU A 227 -11.98 -2.86 -8.37
CA LEU A 227 -11.22 -1.85 -9.10
C LEU A 227 -10.23 -2.51 -10.07
N LEU A 228 -9.40 -3.42 -9.58
CA LEU A 228 -8.41 -4.14 -10.38
C LEU A 228 -9.06 -4.92 -11.52
N ASN A 229 -10.17 -5.61 -11.29
CA ASN A 229 -10.88 -6.36 -12.33
C ASN A 229 -11.49 -5.48 -13.45
N ARG A 230 -11.76 -4.20 -13.16
CA ARG A 230 -12.23 -3.23 -14.17
C ARG A 230 -11.08 -2.68 -14.99
N THR A 231 -9.94 -2.44 -14.35
CA THR A 231 -8.78 -1.78 -14.99
C THR A 231 -7.81 -2.78 -15.62
N LEU A 232 -7.73 -3.98 -15.05
CA LEU A 232 -6.85 -5.06 -15.43
C LEU A 232 -7.72 -6.31 -15.69
N LYS A 233 -7.45 -7.02 -16.79
CA LYS A 233 -7.97 -8.39 -16.92
C LYS A 233 -7.38 -9.24 -15.78
N PRO A 234 -8.15 -10.17 -15.17
CA PRO A 234 -7.79 -10.85 -13.92
C PRO A 234 -6.57 -11.75 -14.14
N PRO A 235 -5.41 -11.41 -13.54
CA PRO A 235 -4.97 -12.00 -12.28
C PRO A 235 -4.21 -10.99 -11.40
N PHE A 236 -4.66 -10.82 -10.16
CA PHE A 236 -3.77 -10.41 -9.07
C PHE A 236 -3.58 -11.60 -8.13
N GLU A 237 -2.40 -11.70 -7.55
CA GLU A 237 -2.09 -12.68 -6.52
C GLU A 237 -2.44 -12.07 -5.16
N LEU A 238 -3.27 -12.74 -4.36
CA LEU A 238 -3.55 -12.34 -2.98
C LEU A 238 -2.66 -13.12 -2.03
N ILE A 239 -1.93 -12.40 -1.19
CA ILE A 239 -1.04 -12.93 -0.15
C ILE A 239 -1.61 -12.50 1.20
N GLU A 240 -2.14 -13.47 1.94
CA GLU A 240 -2.67 -13.23 3.28
C GLU A 240 -1.57 -13.48 4.32
N ILE A 241 -1.29 -12.48 5.14
CA ILE A 241 -0.39 -12.60 6.27
C ILE A 241 -1.21 -13.08 7.47
N PRO A 242 -0.94 -14.29 8.00
CA PRO A 242 -1.66 -14.79 9.15
C PRO A 242 -1.42 -13.90 10.36
N ASP A 243 -2.35 -13.94 11.30
CA ASP A 243 -2.14 -13.29 12.58
C ASP A 243 -0.99 -13.99 13.32
N ALA A 244 -0.13 -13.22 13.96
CA ALA A 244 0.80 -13.81 14.91
C ALA A 244 -0.05 -14.34 16.07
N ASP A 245 -0.09 -15.67 16.25
CA ASP A 245 -0.78 -16.29 17.38
C ASP A 245 -0.26 -15.66 18.68
N THR A 246 -1.18 -15.13 19.48
CA THR A 246 -0.92 -14.63 20.84
C THR A 246 -0.63 -15.77 21.84
N SER A 247 -0.26 -16.97 21.38
CA SER A 247 -0.11 -18.17 22.22
C SER A 247 1.28 -18.33 22.84
N ALA A 248 2.04 -17.25 23.01
CA ALA A 248 3.36 -17.26 23.67
C ALA A 248 3.41 -16.51 25.02
N SER A 249 2.27 -16.19 25.64
CA SER A 249 2.23 -15.55 26.97
C SER A 249 1.54 -16.40 28.06
N ALA A 250 1.40 -17.71 27.86
CA ALA A 250 0.74 -18.62 28.82
C ALA A 250 1.59 -19.85 29.17
N LEU A 251 2.90 -19.69 29.33
CA LEU A 251 3.77 -20.69 29.96
C LEU A 251 4.82 -19.95 30.79
N GLY A 252 4.69 -20.00 32.13
CA GLY A 252 5.77 -19.64 33.04
C GLY A 252 5.43 -18.80 34.27
N SER A 253 4.32 -19.03 34.97
CA SER A 253 4.26 -18.71 36.41
C SER A 253 3.51 -19.81 37.14
N GLY A 254 4.24 -20.87 37.45
CA GLY A 254 3.74 -21.99 38.21
C GLY A 254 4.83 -23.04 38.37
N VAL A 255 5.77 -22.81 39.29
CA VAL A 255 6.35 -23.83 40.18
C VAL A 255 6.85 -23.14 41.45
N ASP A 256 6.15 -23.42 42.54
CA ASP A 256 6.56 -23.63 43.94
C ASP A 256 7.94 -23.13 44.43
N SER A 257 7.93 -22.33 45.49
CA SER A 257 8.29 -22.74 46.87
C SER A 257 7.91 -21.64 47.87
#